data_AF-A0A9D7P5G5-F1
#
_entry.id   AF-A0A9D7P5G5-F1
#
_cell.length_a   1.000
_cell.length_b   1.000
_cell.length_c   1.000
_cell.angle_alpha   90.00
_cell.angle_beta   90.00
_cell.angle_gamma   90.00
#
_symmetry.space_group_name_H-M   'P 1'
#
loop_
_entity.id
_entity.type
_entity.pdbx_description
1 polymer ?
#
loop_
_entity_poly.entity_id
_entity_poly.type
_entity_poly.pdbx_seq_one_letter_code
_entity_poly.pdbx_strand_id
1 'polypeptide(L)'
;MSNLFLVNPQARQGGNRGLFKTAEYQNVNSFYDSHPEIESTTLHWLPDLASRLGIGELLVKDESSRFGLPAFKVMGVMYAVSRLFEMGRIDRSSTLVCATSGNHGRAVARVAGTLGLKARVYVLTMPSVGESRPSNQRAPK
;
A
#
# COMPACT_ATOMS: atom_id res chain seq x y z
N MET A 1 -3.09 -37.01 -2.53
CA MET A 1 -4.17 -36.03 -2.25
C MET A 1 -3.83 -34.76 -2.99
N SER A 2 -4.63 -34.39 -3.99
CA SER A 2 -4.45 -33.17 -4.77
C SER A 2 -4.88 -31.97 -3.93
N ASN A 3 -3.95 -31.05 -3.63
CA ASN A 3 -4.27 -29.81 -2.94
C ASN A 3 -5.25 -28.99 -3.79
N LEU A 4 -6.51 -28.95 -3.36
CA LEU A 4 -7.55 -28.14 -3.97
C LEU A 4 -7.40 -26.70 -3.49
N PHE A 5 -6.58 -25.91 -4.20
CA PHE A 5 -6.56 -24.46 -3.99
C PHE A 5 -7.89 -23.88 -4.49
N LEU A 6 -8.62 -23.19 -3.62
CA LEU A 6 -9.69 -22.29 -4.05
C LEU A 6 -9.05 -21.02 -4.61
N VAL A 7 -8.63 -21.09 -5.88
CA VAL A 7 -8.32 -19.90 -6.66
C VAL A 7 -9.64 -19.17 -6.82
N ASN A 8 -9.73 -17.93 -6.32
CA ASN A 8 -10.90 -17.10 -6.58
C ASN A 8 -11.14 -17.10 -8.11
N PRO A 9 -12.27 -17.63 -8.61
CA PRO A 9 -12.49 -17.76 -10.05
C PRO A 9 -12.64 -16.39 -10.73
N GLN A 10 -12.96 -15.35 -9.97
CA GLN A 10 -12.87 -13.94 -10.37
C GLN A 10 -11.51 -13.31 -10.09
N ALA A 11 -10.63 -13.94 -9.29
CA ALA A 11 -9.22 -13.61 -9.26
C ALA A 11 -8.66 -14.07 -10.60
N ARG A 12 -8.84 -13.16 -11.54
CA ARG A 12 -7.97 -12.85 -12.64
C ARG A 12 -6.83 -13.86 -12.77
N GLN A 13 -7.13 -15.04 -13.37
CA GLN A 13 -6.22 -16.14 -13.73
C GLN A 13 -4.78 -15.89 -13.29
N GLY A 14 -4.27 -16.66 -12.32
CA GLY A 14 -2.99 -16.47 -11.59
C GLY A 14 -1.69 -16.45 -12.41
N GLY A 15 -1.75 -16.19 -13.71
CA GLY A 15 -0.66 -15.60 -14.46
C GLY A 15 -0.60 -14.09 -14.19
N ASN A 16 0.61 -13.58 -14.00
CA ASN A 16 0.85 -12.14 -14.01
C ASN A 16 0.24 -11.55 -15.28
N ARG A 17 -0.81 -10.72 -15.16
CA ARG A 17 -1.59 -10.17 -16.29
C ARG A 17 -0.84 -9.14 -17.14
N GLY A 18 0.49 -9.13 -17.06
CA GLY A 18 1.34 -8.16 -17.76
C GLY A 18 1.19 -6.73 -17.26
N LEU A 19 0.55 -6.49 -16.10
CA LEU A 19 0.54 -5.15 -15.51
C LEU A 19 1.94 -4.74 -15.07
N PHE A 20 2.70 -5.71 -14.57
CA PHE A 20 4.11 -5.57 -14.26
C PHE A 20 4.87 -6.73 -14.90
N LYS A 21 6.06 -6.50 -15.43
CA LYS A 21 6.96 -7.52 -15.96
C LYS A 21 7.65 -8.24 -14.81
N THR A 22 8.15 -9.45 -15.04
CA THR A 22 8.95 -10.20 -14.05
C THR A 22 10.11 -9.38 -13.50
N ALA A 23 10.79 -8.61 -14.37
CA ALA A 23 11.87 -7.71 -13.97
C ALA A 23 11.42 -6.62 -12.97
N GLU A 24 10.18 -6.14 -13.05
CA GLU A 24 9.67 -5.14 -12.10
C GLU A 24 9.45 -5.75 -10.72
N TYR A 25 8.97 -6.99 -10.63
CA TYR A 25 8.90 -7.72 -9.36
C TYR A 25 10.28 -7.97 -8.78
N GLN A 26 11.26 -8.35 -9.62
CA GLN A 26 12.64 -8.55 -9.19
C GLN A 26 13.23 -7.25 -8.63
N ASN A 27 13.00 -6.11 -9.27
CA ASN A 27 13.48 -4.82 -8.77
C ASN A 27 12.87 -4.46 -7.40
N VAL A 28 11.59 -4.77 -7.18
CA VAL A 28 10.94 -4.55 -5.88
C VAL A 28 11.53 -5.49 -4.83
N ASN A 29 11.69 -6.78 -5.14
CA ASN A 29 12.29 -7.74 -4.22
C ASN A 29 13.73 -7.34 -3.87
N SER A 30 14.58 -7.06 -4.86
CA SER A 30 15.96 -6.62 -4.61
C SER A 30 16.06 -5.35 -3.77
N PHE A 31 15.09 -4.42 -3.90
CA PHE A 31 15.02 -3.27 -3.02
C PHE A 31 14.70 -3.65 -1.58
N TYR A 32 13.75 -4.56 -1.32
CA TYR A 32 13.43 -4.96 0.06
C TYR A 32 14.46 -5.91 0.66
N ASP A 33 15.07 -6.77 -0.16
CA ASP A 33 16.16 -7.67 0.24
C ASP A 33 17.39 -6.88 0.71
N SER A 34 17.60 -5.66 0.19
CA SER A 34 18.68 -4.78 0.64
C SER A 34 18.36 -3.96 1.89
N HIS A 35 17.15 -4.08 2.44
CA HIS A 35 16.69 -3.40 3.66
C HIS A 35 16.23 -4.44 4.70
N PRO A 36 17.16 -5.24 5.27
CA PRO A 36 16.83 -6.34 6.18
C PRO A 36 16.18 -5.87 7.49
N GLU A 37 16.27 -4.59 7.83
CA GLU A 37 15.53 -3.99 8.94
C GLU A 37 14.01 -3.93 8.70
N ILE A 38 13.57 -4.15 7.47
CA ILE A 38 12.15 -4.23 7.08
C ILE A 38 11.71 -5.69 7.20
N GLU A 39 11.27 -6.07 8.40
CA GLU A 39 10.87 -7.45 8.68
C GLU A 39 9.62 -7.88 7.91
N SER A 40 9.51 -9.16 7.56
CA SER A 40 8.26 -9.72 7.04
C SER A 40 7.17 -9.73 8.12
N THR A 41 5.96 -9.30 7.76
CA THR A 41 4.80 -9.43 8.65
C THR A 41 4.32 -10.86 8.75
N THR A 42 3.61 -11.15 9.84
CA THR A 42 3.00 -12.46 10.11
C THR A 42 2.04 -12.89 9.00
N LEU A 43 2.12 -14.17 8.64
CA LEU A 43 1.11 -14.87 7.87
C LEU A 43 0.39 -15.80 8.84
N HIS A 44 -0.81 -15.42 9.26
CA HIS A 44 -1.59 -16.23 10.20
C HIS A 44 -2.18 -17.42 9.49
N TRP A 45 -1.97 -18.61 10.04
CA TRP A 45 -2.63 -19.83 9.61
C TRP A 45 -3.84 -20.10 10.49
N LEU A 46 -5.02 -20.24 9.90
CA LEU A 46 -6.30 -20.31 10.61
C LEU A 46 -7.05 -21.64 10.32
N PRO A 47 -6.54 -22.79 10.77
CA PRO A 47 -7.09 -24.11 10.43
C PRO A 47 -8.52 -24.32 10.94
N ASP A 48 -8.85 -23.87 12.15
CA ASP A 48 -10.19 -24.03 12.73
C ASP A 48 -11.26 -23.26 11.93
N LEU A 49 -10.92 -22.05 11.49
CA LEU A 49 -11.80 -21.25 10.65
C LEU A 49 -11.91 -21.85 9.24
N ALA A 50 -10.82 -22.36 8.68
CA ALA A 50 -10.84 -23.07 7.40
C ALA A 50 -11.78 -24.28 7.44
N SER A 51 -11.71 -25.10 8.51
CA SER A 51 -12.60 -26.23 8.73
C SER A 51 -14.07 -25.82 8.82
N ARG A 52 -14.38 -24.77 9.59
CA ARG A 52 -15.74 -24.22 9.72
C ARG A 52 -16.31 -23.68 8.41
N LEU A 53 -15.44 -23.15 7.53
CA LEU A 53 -15.82 -22.63 6.22
C LEU A 53 -15.86 -23.73 5.13
N GLY A 54 -15.40 -24.94 5.41
CA GLY A 54 -15.30 -26.03 4.44
C GLY A 54 -14.26 -25.79 3.35
N ILE A 55 -13.18 -25.03 3.64
CA ILE A 55 -12.09 -24.74 2.71
C ILE A 55 -10.79 -25.45 3.14
N GLY A 56 -9.90 -25.73 2.19
CA GLY A 56 -8.67 -26.49 2.46
C GLY A 56 -7.70 -25.76 3.40
N GLU A 57 -7.49 -24.47 3.19
CA GLU A 57 -6.57 -23.67 3.99
C GLU A 57 -6.99 -22.20 3.99
N LEU A 58 -6.76 -21.51 5.13
CA LEU A 58 -6.94 -20.07 5.26
C LEU A 58 -5.68 -19.43 5.83
N LEU A 59 -5.07 -18.56 5.03
CA LEU A 59 -3.89 -17.79 5.38
C LEU A 59 -4.23 -16.30 5.35
N VAL A 60 -3.90 -15.55 6.40
CA VAL A 60 -4.12 -14.11 6.48
C VAL A 60 -2.80 -13.39 6.61
N LYS A 61 -2.43 -12.62 5.58
CA LYS A 61 -1.25 -11.76 5.60
C LYS A 61 -1.55 -10.50 6.42
N ASP A 62 -0.95 -10.40 7.59
CA ASP A 62 -1.27 -9.35 8.55
C ASP A 62 -0.43 -8.09 8.32
N GLU A 63 -1.05 -7.06 7.76
CA GLU A 63 -0.39 -5.78 7.49
C GLU A 63 -0.83 -4.68 8.48
N SER A 64 -1.44 -5.06 9.61
CA SER A 64 -2.00 -4.13 10.61
C SER A 64 -0.95 -3.38 11.42
N SER A 65 0.32 -3.80 11.38
CA SER A 65 1.43 -3.17 12.12
C SER A 65 2.65 -2.88 11.23
N ARG A 66 2.47 -2.88 9.90
CA ARG A 66 3.52 -2.71 8.90
C ARG A 66 4.26 -1.37 9.09
N PHE A 67 5.54 -1.41 9.49
CA PHE A 67 6.36 -0.24 9.91
C PHE A 67 5.74 0.59 11.06
N GLY A 68 4.96 -0.05 11.93
CA GLY A 68 4.18 0.62 12.96
C GLY A 68 2.99 1.43 12.41
N LEU A 69 2.58 1.18 11.17
CA LEU A 69 1.41 1.78 10.54
C LEU A 69 0.29 0.75 10.35
N PRO A 70 -0.99 1.17 10.37
CA PRO A 70 -2.14 0.27 10.29
C PRO A 70 -2.43 -0.30 8.89
N ALA A 71 -1.43 -0.30 7.98
CA ALA A 71 -1.62 -0.76 6.60
C ALA A 71 -0.30 -0.95 5.82
N PHE A 72 -0.38 -1.76 4.76
CA PHE A 72 0.71 -2.07 3.84
C PHE A 72 1.22 -0.90 2.96
N LYS A 73 0.47 0.21 2.85
CA LYS A 73 0.68 1.22 1.79
C LYS A 73 2.04 1.92 1.85
N VAL A 74 2.72 1.86 2.99
CA VAL A 74 4.08 2.38 3.17
C VAL A 74 5.09 1.68 2.28
N MET A 75 4.90 0.40 1.96
CA MET A 75 5.78 -0.33 1.03
C MET A 75 5.84 0.39 -0.34
N GLY A 76 4.68 0.63 -0.96
CA GLY A 76 4.63 1.28 -2.27
C GLY A 76 5.22 2.70 -2.25
N VAL A 77 4.96 3.46 -1.18
CA VAL A 77 5.49 4.83 -1.04
C VAL A 77 7.00 4.82 -0.88
N MET A 78 7.55 3.96 -0.02
CA MET A 78 9.00 3.88 0.22
C MET A 78 9.74 3.57 -1.08
N TYR A 79 9.29 2.53 -1.79
CA TYR A 79 9.87 2.13 -3.07
C TYR A 79 9.79 3.25 -4.11
N ALA A 80 8.61 3.85 -4.29
CA ALA A 80 8.42 4.92 -5.27
C ALA A 80 9.31 6.14 -4.99
N VAL A 81 9.42 6.56 -3.73
CA VAL A 81 10.25 7.72 -3.35
C VAL A 81 11.74 7.40 -3.52
N SER A 82 12.21 6.20 -3.15
CA SER A 82 13.60 5.79 -3.42
C SER A 82 13.92 5.83 -4.91
N ARG A 83 13.05 5.28 -5.74
CA ARG A 83 13.22 5.29 -7.20
C ARG A 83 13.25 6.71 -7.77
N LEU A 84 12.43 7.62 -7.25
CA LEU A 84 12.44 9.03 -7.68
C LEU A 84 13.77 9.72 -7.34
N PHE A 85 14.37 9.42 -6.18
CA PHE A 85 15.71 9.90 -5.84
C PHE A 85 16.78 9.32 -6.76
N GLU A 86 16.78 7.99 -6.96
CA GLU A 86 17.73 7.30 -7.83
C GLU A 86 17.68 7.82 -9.27
N MET A 87 16.49 8.20 -9.75
CA MET A 87 16.30 8.79 -11.07
C MET A 87 16.60 10.30 -11.13
N GLY A 88 17.01 10.93 -10.02
CA GLY A 88 17.26 12.37 -9.94
C GLY A 88 16.01 13.23 -10.19
N ARG A 89 14.81 12.68 -9.96
CA ARG A 89 13.53 13.38 -10.18
C ARG A 89 13.09 14.20 -8.98
N ILE A 90 13.62 13.88 -7.80
CA ILE A 90 13.43 14.62 -6.56
C ILE A 90 14.78 14.74 -5.84
N ASP A 91 14.86 15.72 -4.96
CA ASP A 91 16.01 15.99 -4.11
C ASP A 91 15.54 16.27 -2.66
N ARG A 92 16.49 16.63 -1.78
CA ARG A 92 16.17 16.93 -0.37
C ARG A 92 15.34 18.20 -0.19
N SER A 93 15.23 19.07 -1.20
CA SER A 93 14.41 20.27 -1.17
C SER A 93 12.95 20.00 -1.59
N SER A 94 12.71 18.84 -2.19
CA SER A 94 11.41 18.45 -2.74
C SER A 94 10.34 18.25 -1.65
N THR A 95 9.07 18.45 -2.04
CA THR A 95 7.90 18.23 -1.17
C THR A 95 7.03 17.12 -1.75
N LEU A 96 6.75 16.09 -0.96
CA LEU A 96 5.84 15.03 -1.35
C LEU A 96 4.39 15.49 -1.19
N VAL A 97 3.59 15.38 -2.24
CA VAL A 97 2.19 15.83 -2.23
C VAL A 97 1.26 14.67 -2.60
N CYS A 98 0.20 14.44 -1.82
CA CYS A 98 -0.81 13.44 -2.17
C CYS A 98 -2.22 13.86 -1.68
N ALA A 99 -3.24 13.31 -2.33
CA ALA A 99 -4.60 13.29 -1.82
C ALA A 99 -4.92 11.90 -1.26
N THR A 100 -5.63 11.81 -0.14
CA THR A 100 -5.95 10.53 0.49
C THR A 100 -7.26 10.54 1.28
N SER A 101 -7.80 9.36 1.54
CA SER A 101 -8.80 9.10 2.58
C SER A 101 -8.19 8.57 3.89
N GLY A 102 -6.86 8.35 3.97
CA GLY A 102 -6.21 7.90 5.21
C GLY A 102 -4.83 7.26 5.00
N ASN A 103 -4.80 5.92 4.88
CA ASN A 103 -3.55 5.13 4.97
C ASN A 103 -2.46 5.52 3.97
N HIS A 104 -2.82 6.00 2.77
CA HIS A 104 -1.82 6.44 1.79
C HIS A 104 -1.13 7.74 2.24
N GLY A 105 -1.89 8.72 2.73
CA GLY A 105 -1.28 9.96 3.24
C GLY A 105 -0.45 9.73 4.50
N ARG A 106 -0.86 8.81 5.38
CA ARG A 106 -0.02 8.39 6.52
C ARG A 106 1.31 7.79 6.05
N ALA A 107 1.28 6.94 5.03
CA ALA A 107 2.48 6.38 4.43
C ALA A 107 3.39 7.45 3.80
N VAL A 108 2.83 8.39 3.03
CA VAL A 108 3.58 9.52 2.45
C VAL A 108 4.22 10.39 3.53
N ALA A 109 3.47 10.75 4.56
CA ALA A 109 4.00 11.53 5.68
C ALA A 109 5.12 10.78 6.43
N ARG A 110 4.95 9.48 6.66
CA ARG A 110 5.97 8.64 7.32
C ARG A 110 7.27 8.60 6.53
N VAL A 111 7.20 8.33 5.22
CA VAL A 111 8.39 8.23 4.35
C VAL A 111 9.06 9.60 4.23
N ALA A 112 8.30 10.69 4.07
CA ALA A 112 8.85 12.03 4.06
C ALA A 112 9.62 12.34 5.34
N GLY A 113 9.03 12.03 6.51
CA GLY A 113 9.67 12.22 7.82
C GLY A 113 10.98 11.42 7.97
N THR A 114 10.99 10.14 7.58
CA THR A 114 12.21 9.31 7.60
C THR A 114 13.31 9.89 6.72
N LEU A 115 12.97 10.48 5.57
CA LEU A 115 13.93 11.02 4.60
C LEU A 115 14.24 12.51 4.78
N GLY A 116 13.67 13.17 5.80
CA GLY A 116 13.86 14.61 6.04
C GLY A 116 13.22 15.51 4.97
N LEU A 117 12.23 15.00 4.23
CA LEU A 117 11.46 15.75 3.23
C LEU A 117 10.24 16.43 3.84
N LYS A 118 9.71 17.44 3.14
CA LYS A 118 8.39 18.00 3.44
C LYS A 118 7.30 17.11 2.85
N ALA A 119 6.15 17.04 3.52
CA ALA A 119 4.94 16.42 2.98
C ALA A 119 3.73 17.36 3.08
N ARG A 120 2.90 17.38 2.04
CA ARG A 120 1.59 18.05 2.03
C ARG A 120 0.52 17.03 1.66
N VAL A 121 -0.33 16.69 2.62
CA VAL A 121 -1.36 15.65 2.49
C VAL A 121 -2.73 16.30 2.50
N TYR A 122 -3.46 16.19 1.39
CA TYR A 122 -4.84 16.62 1.28
C TYR A 122 -5.76 15.47 1.68
N VAL A 123 -6.61 15.68 2.68
CA VAL A 123 -7.55 14.67 3.16
C VAL A 123 -8.96 15.10 2.77
N LEU A 124 -9.73 14.18 2.18
CA LEU A 124 -11.15 14.39 1.94
C LEU A 124 -11.88 14.48 3.28
N THR A 125 -12.39 15.66 3.60
CA THR A 125 -13.40 15.81 4.64
C THR A 125 -14.72 15.34 4.04
N MET A 126 -15.15 14.12 4.35
CA MET A 126 -16.55 13.78 4.10
C MET A 126 -17.39 14.67 5.01
N PRO A 127 -18.38 15.40 4.48
CA PRO A 127 -19.31 16.12 5.35
C PRO A 127 -19.91 15.11 6.33
N SER A 128 -20.09 15.54 7.57
CA SER A 128 -20.82 14.72 8.54
C SER A 128 -22.20 14.37 7.95
N VAL A 129 -22.74 13.20 8.30
CA VAL A 129 -24.11 12.82 7.87
C VAL A 129 -25.07 13.91 8.37
N GLY A 130 -25.49 14.81 7.47
CA GLY A 130 -26.31 15.98 7.80
C GLY A 130 -25.82 17.31 7.21
N GLU A 131 -24.56 17.43 6.78
CA GLU A 131 -24.05 18.66 6.15
C GLU A 131 -24.23 18.61 4.63
N SER A 132 -25.07 19.49 4.10
CA SER A 132 -25.27 19.65 2.66
C SER A 132 -23.97 20.03 1.95
N ARG A 133 -23.76 19.45 0.76
CA ARG A 133 -22.65 19.79 -0.17
C ARG A 133 -22.47 21.33 -0.22
N PRO A 134 -21.27 21.87 0.01
CA PRO A 134 -21.05 23.30 -0.22
C PRO A 134 -21.36 23.60 -1.68
N SER A 135 -22.28 24.55 -1.91
CA SER A 135 -22.62 25.04 -3.24
C SER A 135 -21.35 25.52 -3.92
N ASN A 136 -21.05 24.97 -5.09
CA ASN A 136 -19.90 25.33 -5.92
C ASN A 136 -19.98 26.82 -6.31
N GLN A 137 -19.38 27.71 -5.52
CA GLN A 137 -19.17 29.09 -5.92
C GLN A 137 -18.05 29.09 -6.96
N ARG A 138 -18.42 29.28 -8.23
CA ARG A 138 -17.48 29.52 -9.32
C ARG A 138 -16.56 30.67 -8.94
N ALA A 139 -15.26 30.45 -9.04
CA ALA A 139 -14.27 31.51 -8.95
C ALA A 139 -14.59 32.62 -9.99
N PRO A 140 -14.44 33.91 -9.64
CA PRO A 140 -14.60 34.98 -10.60
C PRO A 140 -13.52 34.86 -11.68
N LYS A 141 -13.91 35.20 -12.93
CA LYS A 141 -13.03 35.23 -14.10
C LYS A 141 -11.91 36.25 -13.94
#